data_AF-A0A2E9I182-F1
#
_entry.id   AF-A0A2E9I182-F1
#
_cell.length_a   1.000
_cell.length_b   1.000
_cell.length_c   1.000
_cell.angle_alpha   90.00
_cell.angle_beta   90.00
_cell.angle_gamma   90.00
#
_symmetry.space_group_name_H-M   'P 1'
#
loop_
_entity.id
_entity.type
_entity.pdbx_description
1 polymer ?
#
loop_
_entity_poly.entity_id
_entity_poly.type
_entity_poly.pdbx_seq_one_letter_code
_entity_poly.pdbx_strand_id
1 'polypeptide(L)'
;MNARHIVLAECGFLDLGQAPLDRDTRLPYFPDSEFDQLDSPMRNLALLTACALTLAACDTSGYIAQSSRADAPELSCLTRPQGGCTFSQSPLRVLPEPVELPKRPYKFFPTAGPLNFVDAQGKNWVAPPRTLTDGASIPKIFVAIVGDPTAPEFINAAAVHDAYCGVGNETGTMFHRAKWEDVHVMFYDGLIVGGTPEIRAKIMFAAVWLGGPRWAAPAGAVVSTQGQTTGRSVSYVNPLDRVPVPRKQEAMRRVKSYIKSTRPPLPRLIAYLRQVEREMLQDVWALAYEEGQDGDSDYFLEEPEEDYVPDYEYEETVDPELDVGN
;
A
#
# COMPACT_ATOMS: atom_id res chain seq x y z
N MET A 1 -23.00 -55.43 27.77
CA MET A 1 -23.75 -54.37 28.50
C MET A 1 -23.35 -53.02 27.94
N ASN A 2 -24.30 -52.08 27.88
CA ASN A 2 -24.20 -50.64 27.57
C ASN A 2 -23.02 -50.11 26.72
N ALA A 3 -23.36 -49.61 25.52
CA ALA A 3 -22.64 -48.52 24.86
C ALA A 3 -23.13 -47.15 25.38
N ARG A 4 -22.45 -46.06 24.99
CA ARG A 4 -22.84 -44.60 24.93
C ARG A 4 -21.53 -43.78 24.90
N HIS A 5 -21.37 -42.66 24.21
CA HIS A 5 -22.13 -42.00 23.14
C HIS A 5 -21.12 -41.28 22.22
N ILE A 6 -21.43 -41.14 20.93
CA ILE A 6 -20.84 -40.10 20.06
C ILE A 6 -21.98 -39.16 19.67
N VAL A 7 -21.70 -37.86 19.60
CA VAL A 7 -22.65 -36.84 19.13
C VAL A 7 -22.09 -36.22 17.86
N LEU A 8 -22.81 -36.39 16.75
CA LEU A 8 -22.65 -35.61 15.53
C LEU A 8 -23.82 -34.60 15.50
N ALA A 9 -23.56 -33.38 15.03
CA ALA A 9 -24.60 -32.37 14.83
C ALA A 9 -25.09 -32.41 13.37
N GLU A 10 -26.39 -32.58 13.16
CA GLU A 10 -27.00 -32.62 11.84
C GLU A 10 -27.37 -31.22 11.33
N CYS A 11 -27.24 -30.99 10.03
CA CYS A 11 -27.71 -29.77 9.39
C CYS A 11 -29.20 -29.87 9.08
N GLY A 12 -30.03 -29.08 9.77
CA GLY A 12 -31.45 -28.99 9.49
C GLY A 12 -31.75 -28.32 8.15
N PHE A 13 -32.33 -29.08 7.21
CA PHE A 13 -33.11 -28.50 6.11
C PHE A 13 -34.37 -27.82 6.68
N LEU A 14 -34.79 -26.71 6.08
CA LEU A 14 -36.12 -26.14 6.28
C LEU A 14 -36.94 -26.32 4.99
N ASP A 15 -38.15 -26.83 5.17
CA ASP A 15 -39.07 -27.23 4.11
C ASP A 15 -39.94 -26.05 3.63
N LEU A 16 -40.26 -26.03 2.34
CA LEU A 16 -41.06 -24.98 1.70
C LEU A 16 -42.52 -25.42 1.57
N GLY A 17 -43.27 -25.29 2.66
CA GLY A 17 -44.71 -25.53 2.68
C GLY A 17 -45.47 -24.66 1.67
N GLN A 18 -46.44 -25.26 0.97
CA GLN A 18 -47.11 -24.67 -0.19
C GLN A 18 -48.64 -24.65 -0.04
N ALA A 19 -49.29 -23.78 -0.82
CA ALA A 19 -50.74 -23.59 -1.02
C ALA A 19 -51.48 -22.73 0.04
N PRO A 20 -52.67 -22.18 -0.28
CA PRO A 20 -53.42 -22.23 -1.55
C PRO A 20 -53.66 -20.86 -2.22
N LEU A 21 -54.27 -20.90 -3.41
CA LEU A 21 -54.82 -19.74 -4.13
C LEU A 21 -56.14 -19.27 -3.51
N ASP A 22 -56.46 -17.98 -3.65
CA ASP A 22 -57.81 -17.45 -3.50
C ASP A 22 -58.17 -16.48 -4.64
N ARG A 23 -59.46 -16.27 -4.90
CA ARG A 23 -60.03 -15.45 -5.98
C ARG A 23 -61.22 -14.63 -5.47
N ASP A 24 -61.03 -13.35 -5.18
CA ASP A 24 -61.86 -12.27 -5.75
C ASP A 24 -61.34 -10.88 -5.34
N THR A 25 -61.21 -9.96 -6.30
CA THR A 25 -61.91 -8.65 -6.31
C THR A 25 -61.43 -7.77 -7.48
N ARG A 26 -62.20 -6.72 -7.78
CA ARG A 26 -62.13 -5.95 -9.03
C ARG A 26 -61.30 -4.67 -8.87
N LEU A 27 -60.64 -4.24 -9.94
CA LEU A 27 -60.22 -2.84 -10.15
C LEU A 27 -60.69 -2.35 -11.54
N PRO A 28 -60.90 -1.02 -11.72
CA PRO A 28 -61.66 -0.46 -12.85
C PRO A 28 -60.82 -0.11 -14.09
N TYR A 29 -61.40 0.69 -14.99
CA TYR A 29 -61.20 0.66 -16.45
C TYR A 29 -60.99 2.06 -17.05
N PHE A 30 -60.09 2.15 -18.04
CA PHE A 30 -59.93 3.21 -19.07
C PHE A 30 -59.45 4.63 -18.66
N PRO A 31 -59.03 5.48 -19.63
CA PRO A 31 -58.88 5.24 -21.08
C PRO A 31 -57.48 5.57 -21.68
N ASP A 32 -57.27 5.14 -22.92
CA ASP A 32 -56.18 5.59 -23.81
C ASP A 32 -56.47 6.96 -24.46
N SER A 33 -55.51 7.53 -25.20
CA SER A 33 -55.69 8.75 -26.01
C SER A 33 -54.98 8.71 -27.38
N GLU A 34 -55.76 8.91 -28.45
CA GLU A 34 -55.38 9.24 -29.84
C GLU A 34 -54.65 10.61 -29.94
N PHE A 35 -53.98 11.07 -31.02
CA PHE A 35 -53.62 10.66 -32.41
C PHE A 35 -52.30 11.45 -32.77
N ASP A 36 -51.66 11.54 -33.96
CA ASP A 36 -51.82 11.19 -35.39
C ASP A 36 -50.44 10.61 -35.89
N GLN A 37 -50.18 10.02 -37.07
CA GLN A 37 -50.63 10.07 -38.47
C GLN A 37 -49.97 11.13 -39.39
N LEU A 38 -49.14 10.66 -40.36
CA LEU A 38 -48.78 11.33 -41.62
C LEU A 38 -48.07 10.34 -42.59
N ASP A 39 -47.89 10.72 -43.86
CA ASP A 39 -48.08 9.79 -44.99
C ASP A 39 -46.86 9.38 -45.86
N SER A 40 -46.76 8.08 -46.17
CA SER A 40 -46.36 7.49 -47.49
C SER A 40 -44.93 7.81 -48.08
N PRO A 41 -44.54 7.34 -49.30
CA PRO A 41 -44.14 5.93 -49.49
C PRO A 41 -42.85 5.68 -50.34
N MET A 42 -42.30 4.45 -50.24
CA MET A 42 -41.45 3.72 -51.22
C MET A 42 -40.17 4.38 -51.81
N ARG A 43 -38.99 3.81 -51.48
CA ARG A 43 -38.15 3.06 -52.45
C ARG A 43 -36.91 2.39 -51.84
N ASN A 44 -36.47 1.30 -52.48
CA ASN A 44 -35.26 0.56 -52.13
C ASN A 44 -33.99 1.38 -52.41
N LEU A 45 -33.02 1.32 -51.48
CA LEU A 45 -31.60 1.25 -51.82
C LEU A 45 -30.88 0.37 -50.79
N ALA A 46 -30.05 -0.57 -51.25
CA ALA A 46 -29.34 -1.49 -50.37
C ALA A 46 -27.97 -0.90 -49.97
N LEU A 47 -27.70 -0.84 -48.67
CA LEU A 47 -26.37 -0.60 -48.11
C LEU A 47 -26.20 -1.45 -46.84
N LEU A 48 -25.51 -2.59 -46.97
CA LEU A 48 -25.12 -3.42 -45.83
C LEU A 48 -23.89 -2.79 -45.14
N THR A 49 -24.11 -1.73 -44.37
CA THR A 49 -23.11 -1.21 -43.43
C THR A 49 -22.98 -2.19 -42.25
N ALA A 50 -22.18 -3.23 -42.46
CA ALA A 50 -21.70 -4.10 -41.39
C ALA A 50 -20.73 -3.28 -40.50
N CYS A 51 -21.29 -2.52 -39.56
CA CYS A 51 -20.53 -1.87 -38.50
C CYS A 51 -19.94 -2.94 -37.58
N ALA A 52 -18.80 -3.49 -37.98
CA ALA A 52 -17.96 -4.30 -37.14
C ALA A 52 -17.48 -3.42 -35.97
N LEU A 53 -18.24 -3.46 -34.87
CA LEU A 53 -17.82 -2.91 -33.58
C LEU A 53 -16.61 -3.70 -33.11
N THR A 54 -15.43 -3.27 -33.54
CA THR A 54 -14.15 -3.65 -32.96
C THR A 54 -14.09 -3.08 -31.55
N LEU A 55 -14.76 -3.77 -30.62
CA LEU A 55 -14.60 -3.56 -29.19
C LEU A 55 -13.11 -3.79 -28.90
N ALA A 56 -12.38 -2.69 -28.73
CA ALA A 56 -11.05 -2.73 -28.16
C ALA A 56 -11.18 -3.45 -26.81
N ALA A 57 -10.50 -4.60 -26.69
CA ALA A 57 -10.56 -5.43 -25.51
C ALA A 57 -9.75 -4.79 -24.37
N CYS A 58 -10.27 -3.69 -23.82
CA CYS A 58 -9.89 -3.19 -22.51
C CYS A 58 -9.94 -4.36 -21.51
N ASP A 59 -8.98 -4.42 -20.59
CA ASP A 59 -8.81 -5.55 -19.67
C ASP A 59 -9.92 -5.62 -18.59
N THR A 60 -11.12 -6.00 -19.03
CA THR A 60 -12.30 -6.20 -18.18
C THR A 60 -12.07 -7.28 -17.13
N SER A 61 -11.22 -8.28 -17.42
CA SER A 61 -10.78 -9.28 -16.45
C SER A 61 -10.04 -8.64 -15.27
N GLY A 62 -9.10 -7.71 -15.54
CA GLY A 62 -8.44 -6.90 -14.53
C GLY A 62 -9.42 -6.08 -13.69
N TYR A 63 -10.33 -5.35 -14.33
CA TYR A 63 -11.34 -4.53 -13.62
C TYR A 63 -12.29 -5.36 -12.75
N ILE A 64 -12.83 -6.48 -13.26
CA ILE A 64 -13.73 -7.39 -12.53
C ILE A 64 -12.98 -8.07 -11.36
N ALA A 65 -11.72 -8.45 -11.55
CA ALA A 65 -10.88 -8.99 -10.49
C ALA A 65 -10.45 -7.93 -9.45
N GLN A 66 -10.54 -6.63 -9.77
CA GLN A 66 -10.30 -5.55 -8.81
C GLN A 66 -11.58 -5.18 -8.03
N SER A 67 -12.74 -5.10 -8.66
CA SER A 67 -14.02 -4.84 -7.97
C SER A 67 -14.37 -5.95 -6.99
N SER A 68 -14.31 -7.21 -7.43
CA SER A 68 -14.59 -8.38 -6.56
C SER A 68 -13.68 -8.49 -5.32
N ARG A 69 -12.45 -7.95 -5.38
CA ARG A 69 -11.57 -7.81 -4.21
C ARG A 69 -11.89 -6.60 -3.34
N ALA A 70 -12.37 -5.52 -3.93
CA ALA A 70 -12.78 -4.30 -3.21
C ALA A 70 -14.06 -4.53 -2.39
N ASP A 71 -14.91 -5.47 -2.83
CA ASP A 71 -16.19 -5.83 -2.21
C ASP A 71 -16.11 -7.12 -1.36
N ALA A 72 -14.89 -7.65 -1.16
CA ALA A 72 -14.64 -8.78 -0.27
C ALA A 72 -14.83 -8.39 1.22
N PRO A 73 -15.26 -9.32 2.09
CA PRO A 73 -15.40 -9.04 3.52
C PRO A 73 -14.05 -8.66 4.15
N GLU A 74 -14.04 -7.65 5.02
CA GLU A 74 -12.83 -7.23 5.74
C GLU A 74 -12.31 -8.38 6.63
N LEU A 75 -11.06 -8.78 6.38
CA LEU A 75 -10.27 -9.66 7.24
C LEU A 75 -9.26 -8.79 7.98
N SER A 76 -9.57 -8.45 9.22
CA SER A 76 -8.74 -7.62 10.10
C SER A 76 -9.02 -7.92 11.56
N CYS A 77 -8.23 -7.36 12.47
CA CYS A 77 -8.44 -7.51 13.90
C CYS A 77 -9.69 -6.78 14.41
N LEU A 78 -10.31 -5.94 13.59
CA LEU A 78 -11.64 -5.37 13.83
C LEU A 78 -12.74 -6.43 13.64
N THR A 79 -12.62 -7.30 12.64
CA THR A 79 -13.67 -8.27 12.26
C THR A 79 -13.43 -9.68 12.79
N ARG A 80 -12.19 -10.03 13.14
CA ARG A 80 -11.82 -11.34 13.70
C ARG A 80 -10.84 -11.23 14.89
N PRO A 81 -11.19 -10.55 16.00
CA PRO A 81 -10.32 -10.49 17.18
C PRO A 81 -9.97 -11.90 17.73
N GLN A 82 -10.89 -12.86 17.64
CA GLN A 82 -10.64 -14.27 18.00
C GLN A 82 -9.75 -15.04 17.01
N GLY A 83 -9.25 -14.41 15.94
CA GLY A 83 -8.32 -15.00 14.97
C GLY A 83 -6.87 -15.11 15.47
N GLY A 84 -6.58 -14.68 16.69
CA GLY A 84 -5.23 -14.64 17.28
C GLY A 84 -4.68 -13.23 17.47
N CYS A 85 -5.44 -12.19 17.11
CA CYS A 85 -5.08 -10.78 17.19
C CYS A 85 -4.59 -10.33 18.58
N THR A 86 -3.27 -10.31 18.78
CA THR A 86 -2.67 -10.03 20.10
C THR A 86 -1.22 -9.55 20.02
N PHE A 87 -0.83 -8.70 20.99
CA PHE A 87 0.57 -8.43 21.28
C PHE A 87 1.04 -9.28 22.45
N SER A 88 2.07 -10.10 22.24
CA SER A 88 2.86 -10.65 23.34
C SER A 88 3.94 -9.66 23.76
N GLN A 89 4.46 -9.78 24.99
CA GLN A 89 5.47 -8.88 25.57
C GLN A 89 5.06 -7.38 25.69
N SER A 90 3.78 -7.05 25.48
CA SER A 90 3.18 -5.72 25.72
C SER A 90 3.05 -5.42 27.23
N PRO A 91 3.13 -4.14 27.67
CA PRO A 91 3.47 -2.96 26.88
C PRO A 91 4.95 -2.93 26.49
N LEU A 92 5.26 -2.34 25.34
CA LEU A 92 6.63 -2.18 24.88
C LEU A 92 7.49 -1.46 25.93
N ARG A 93 8.71 -1.96 26.14
CA ARG A 93 9.78 -1.26 26.87
C ARG A 93 10.88 -0.89 25.90
N VAL A 94 11.43 0.31 26.05
CA VAL A 94 12.58 0.82 25.30
C VAL A 94 13.75 1.10 26.23
N LEU A 95 14.96 1.12 25.68
CA LEU A 95 16.17 1.50 26.39
C LEU A 95 16.28 3.04 26.46
N PRO A 96 16.84 3.62 27.54
CA PRO A 96 17.07 5.06 27.66
C PRO A 96 18.28 5.54 26.83
N GLU A 97 18.40 5.01 25.60
CA GLU A 97 19.49 5.23 24.66
C GLU A 97 18.95 5.98 23.42
N PRO A 98 18.65 7.29 23.50
CA PRO A 98 18.07 8.03 22.39
C PRO A 98 19.06 8.13 21.21
N VAL A 99 18.64 7.65 20.05
CA VAL A 99 19.37 7.72 18.77
C VAL A 99 18.78 8.83 17.91
N GLU A 100 19.63 9.77 17.48
CA GLU A 100 19.26 10.82 16.53
C GLU A 100 19.74 10.43 15.12
N LEU A 101 18.79 10.23 14.20
CA LEU A 101 19.08 9.82 12.83
C LEU A 101 19.13 11.03 11.89
N PRO A 102 20.13 11.14 10.99
CA PRO A 102 20.24 12.27 10.07
C PRO A 102 18.96 12.54 9.27
N LYS A 103 18.59 13.82 9.16
CA LYS A 103 17.38 14.32 8.47
C LYS A 103 16.03 13.84 9.09
N ARG A 104 16.03 13.14 10.24
CA ARG A 104 14.81 12.79 11.00
C ARG A 104 14.54 13.82 12.11
N PRO A 105 13.28 14.11 12.45
CA PRO A 105 12.92 15.09 13.48
C PRO A 105 12.75 14.49 14.89
N TYR A 106 12.61 13.18 14.99
CA TYR A 106 12.26 12.46 16.22
C TYR A 106 13.45 11.63 16.69
N LYS A 107 13.54 11.44 18.01
CA LYS A 107 14.54 10.56 18.62
C LYS A 107 14.01 9.14 18.60
N PHE A 108 14.82 8.21 18.11
CA PHE A 108 14.51 6.79 18.10
C PHE A 108 15.02 6.17 19.40
N PHE A 109 14.27 5.22 19.95
CA PHE A 109 14.65 4.49 21.15
C PHE A 109 14.74 3.00 20.81
N PRO A 110 15.85 2.30 21.12
CA PRO A 110 15.97 0.88 20.90
C PRO A 110 15.00 0.10 21.80
N THR A 111 14.29 -0.89 21.27
CA THR A 111 13.46 -1.79 22.08
C THR A 111 14.30 -2.56 23.12
N ALA A 112 13.83 -2.64 24.36
CA ALA A 112 14.54 -3.30 25.46
C ALA A 112 14.39 -4.84 25.47
N GLY A 113 13.60 -5.38 24.55
CA GLY A 113 13.30 -6.81 24.40
C GLY A 113 12.47 -7.04 23.13
N PRO A 114 12.12 -8.30 22.82
CA PRO A 114 11.27 -8.59 21.67
C PRO A 114 9.82 -8.18 21.94
N LEU A 115 9.14 -7.66 20.92
CA LEU A 115 7.68 -7.47 20.90
C LEU A 115 7.12 -8.29 19.74
N ASN A 116 6.22 -9.23 20.03
CA ASN A 116 5.58 -10.07 19.01
C ASN A 116 4.13 -9.65 18.81
N PHE A 117 3.67 -9.65 17.56
CA PHE A 117 2.27 -9.39 17.19
C PHE A 117 1.75 -10.48 16.26
N VAL A 118 0.52 -10.96 16.50
CA VAL A 118 -0.17 -11.87 15.58
C VAL A 118 -1.33 -11.10 14.92
N ASP A 119 -1.39 -11.11 13.60
CA ASP A 119 -2.40 -10.40 12.80
C ASP A 119 -3.68 -11.24 12.56
N ALA A 120 -4.67 -10.67 11.87
CA ALA A 120 -5.94 -11.34 11.57
C ALA A 120 -5.85 -12.53 10.59
N GLN A 121 -4.69 -12.74 9.98
CA GLN A 121 -4.37 -13.90 9.15
C GLN A 121 -3.63 -14.99 9.93
N GLY A 122 -3.37 -14.77 11.23
CA GLY A 122 -2.59 -15.66 12.08
C GLY A 122 -1.08 -15.58 11.84
N LYS A 123 -0.60 -14.57 11.09
CA LYS A 123 0.82 -14.38 10.81
C LYS A 123 1.48 -13.71 12.01
N ASN A 124 2.57 -14.31 12.50
CA ASN A 124 3.39 -13.72 13.56
C ASN A 124 4.41 -12.74 12.99
N TRP A 125 4.48 -11.57 13.61
CA TRP A 125 5.33 -10.43 13.29
C TRP A 125 6.17 -10.09 14.52
N VAL A 126 7.41 -9.67 14.32
CA VAL A 126 8.38 -9.51 15.42
C VAL A 126 9.13 -8.19 15.29
N ALA A 127 9.15 -7.39 16.35
CA ALA A 127 10.21 -6.43 16.59
C ALA A 127 11.28 -7.09 17.47
N PRO A 128 12.50 -7.37 16.95
CA PRO A 128 13.60 -7.86 17.78
C PRO A 128 14.00 -6.85 18.87
N PRO A 129 14.77 -7.27 19.90
CA PRO A 129 15.47 -6.34 20.78
C PRO A 129 16.36 -5.38 19.98
N ARG A 130 16.50 -4.16 20.48
CA ARG A 130 17.22 -3.03 19.85
C ARG A 130 16.69 -2.57 18.48
N THR A 131 15.48 -2.94 18.10
CA THR A 131 14.76 -2.25 17.02
C THR A 131 14.64 -0.77 17.37
N LEU A 132 15.08 0.11 16.49
CA LEU A 132 14.86 1.55 16.63
C LEU A 132 13.42 1.89 16.26
N THR A 133 12.69 2.51 17.19
CA THR A 133 11.33 3.04 16.95
C THR A 133 11.20 4.45 17.54
N ASP A 134 10.38 5.29 16.92
CA ASP A 134 10.10 6.66 17.40
C ASP A 134 8.70 6.80 18.03
N GLY A 135 7.99 5.69 18.24
CA GLY A 135 6.72 5.66 18.98
C GLY A 135 5.47 5.95 18.16
N ALA A 136 5.52 5.73 16.83
CA ALA A 136 4.45 5.85 15.83
C ALA A 136 4.41 7.13 14.99
N SER A 137 5.56 7.62 14.55
CA SER A 137 5.65 8.80 13.68
C SER A 137 5.08 8.57 12.28
N ILE A 138 3.79 8.84 12.18
CA ILE A 138 3.08 9.14 10.94
C ILE A 138 3.95 10.09 10.09
N PRO A 139 4.13 9.86 8.77
CA PRO A 139 4.94 10.72 7.92
C PRO A 139 4.62 12.20 8.14
N LYS A 140 5.64 13.02 8.46
CA LYS A 140 5.51 14.42 8.95
C LYS A 140 4.44 15.24 8.20
N ILE A 141 4.37 15.03 6.89
CA ILE A 141 3.46 15.69 5.95
C ILE A 141 1.96 15.50 6.26
N PHE A 142 1.62 14.45 7.00
CA PHE A 142 0.26 14.09 7.40
C PHE A 142 -0.02 14.29 8.90
N VAL A 143 0.95 14.68 9.74
CA VAL A 143 0.72 14.84 11.19
C VAL A 143 -0.40 15.84 11.49
N ALA A 144 -0.41 17.01 10.83
CA ALA A 144 -1.50 18.00 10.93
C ALA A 144 -2.86 17.50 10.38
N ILE A 145 -2.88 16.37 9.66
CA ILE A 145 -4.07 15.73 9.12
C ILE A 145 -4.56 14.60 10.04
N VAL A 146 -3.69 13.93 10.81
CA VAL A 146 -4.08 12.77 11.64
C VAL A 146 -4.17 13.08 13.15
N GLY A 147 -3.32 13.96 13.68
CA GLY A 147 -3.24 14.30 15.11
C GLY A 147 -1.90 13.92 15.74
N ASP A 148 -1.80 13.99 17.07
CA ASP A 148 -0.58 13.64 17.81
C ASP A 148 -0.18 12.17 17.56
N PRO A 149 1.04 11.89 17.07
CA PRO A 149 1.48 10.55 16.73
C PRO A 149 2.00 9.71 17.91
N THR A 150 2.10 10.24 19.14
CA THR A 150 2.87 9.60 20.23
C THR A 150 2.05 8.90 21.32
N ALA A 151 0.74 8.69 21.10
CA ALA A 151 -0.14 8.12 22.12
C ALA A 151 0.11 6.61 22.38
N PRO A 152 -0.07 6.11 23.63
CA PRO A 152 0.29 4.74 24.01
C PRO A 152 -0.33 3.64 23.15
N GLU A 153 -1.55 3.85 22.64
CA GLU A 153 -2.27 2.92 21.77
C GLU A 153 -1.58 2.65 20.42
N PHE A 154 -0.58 3.44 20.01
CA PHE A 154 0.14 3.27 18.74
C PHE A 154 1.52 2.62 18.90
N ILE A 155 2.16 2.77 20.06
CA ILE A 155 3.60 2.49 20.26
C ILE A 155 3.95 1.02 19.92
N ASN A 156 3.11 0.07 20.34
CA ASN A 156 3.32 -1.35 20.04
C ASN A 156 3.25 -1.63 18.52
N ALA A 157 2.25 -1.06 17.83
CA ALA A 157 2.06 -1.27 16.39
C ALA A 157 3.21 -0.66 15.58
N ALA A 158 3.68 0.52 16.00
CA ALA A 158 4.81 1.19 15.37
C ALA A 158 6.13 0.45 15.56
N ALA A 159 6.44 -0.05 16.75
CA ALA A 159 7.68 -0.80 16.96
C ALA A 159 7.76 -2.06 16.08
N VAL A 160 6.64 -2.74 15.83
CA VAL A 160 6.58 -3.86 14.88
C VAL A 160 6.65 -3.38 13.43
N HIS A 161 6.04 -2.24 13.06
CA HIS A 161 6.17 -1.66 11.73
C HIS A 161 7.62 -1.23 11.42
N ASP A 162 8.25 -0.52 12.34
CA ASP A 162 9.61 0.00 12.24
C ASP A 162 10.65 -1.11 12.14
N ALA A 163 10.40 -2.28 12.75
CA ALA A 163 11.28 -3.45 12.60
C ALA A 163 11.36 -3.98 11.16
N TYR A 164 10.36 -3.72 10.32
CA TYR A 164 10.32 -4.19 8.92
C TYR A 164 10.66 -3.08 7.91
N CYS A 165 10.53 -1.80 8.24
CA CYS A 165 10.84 -0.70 7.30
C CYS A 165 11.27 0.64 7.92
N GLY A 166 11.48 0.69 9.23
CA GLY A 166 11.97 1.89 9.92
C GLY A 166 13.43 2.17 9.53
N VAL A 167 13.74 3.44 9.28
CA VAL A 167 15.11 3.86 8.98
C VAL A 167 15.97 3.78 10.24
N GLY A 168 17.20 3.30 10.10
CA GLY A 168 18.07 2.88 11.21
C GLY A 168 17.94 1.39 11.56
N ASN A 169 16.97 0.66 10.99
CA ASN A 169 16.83 -0.79 11.15
C ASN A 169 17.31 -1.58 9.92
N GLU A 170 18.03 -0.98 8.97
CA GLU A 170 18.39 -1.60 7.68
C GLU A 170 19.22 -2.89 7.81
N THR A 171 19.98 -3.03 8.90
CA THR A 171 20.77 -4.22 9.24
C THR A 171 20.01 -5.22 10.14
N GLY A 172 18.78 -4.88 10.55
CA GLY A 172 17.93 -5.67 11.42
C GLY A 172 17.38 -6.93 10.73
N THR A 173 17.21 -8.01 11.49
CA THR A 173 16.85 -9.32 10.93
C THR A 173 15.49 -9.35 10.21
N MET A 174 14.58 -8.43 10.57
CA MET A 174 13.21 -8.32 10.04
C MET A 174 13.05 -7.29 8.92
N PHE A 175 14.07 -6.47 8.65
CA PHE A 175 14.01 -5.41 7.65
C PHE A 175 13.68 -5.99 6.26
N HIS A 176 12.64 -5.42 5.64
CA HIS A 176 12.06 -5.84 4.37
C HIS A 176 11.72 -7.36 4.25
N ARG A 177 11.55 -8.11 5.36
CA ARG A 177 11.27 -9.57 5.33
C ARG A 177 9.86 -9.96 4.88
N ALA A 178 8.95 -9.00 4.77
CA ALA A 178 7.59 -9.18 4.25
C ALA A 178 7.35 -8.21 3.09
N LYS A 179 6.21 -8.31 2.39
CA LYS A 179 5.82 -7.26 1.43
C LYS A 179 5.46 -5.97 2.18
N TRP A 180 5.65 -4.81 1.54
CA TRP A 180 5.28 -3.54 2.15
C TRP A 180 3.78 -3.46 2.41
N GLU A 181 2.93 -3.96 1.52
CA GLU A 181 1.47 -3.99 1.75
C GLU A 181 1.11 -4.79 3.00
N ASP A 182 1.72 -5.97 3.20
CA ASP A 182 1.48 -6.80 4.38
C ASP A 182 1.88 -6.06 5.67
N VAL A 183 3.01 -5.34 5.66
CA VAL A 183 3.50 -4.56 6.83
C VAL A 183 2.56 -3.40 7.15
N HIS A 184 2.06 -2.71 6.12
CA HIS A 184 1.13 -1.60 6.31
C HIS A 184 -0.24 -2.10 6.80
N VAL A 185 -0.71 -3.26 6.34
CA VAL A 185 -1.94 -3.90 6.84
C VAL A 185 -1.76 -4.41 8.28
N MET A 186 -0.61 -5.00 8.61
CA MET A 186 -0.26 -5.37 9.99
C MET A 186 -0.28 -4.16 10.93
N PHE A 187 0.23 -3.00 10.49
CA PHE A 187 0.16 -1.78 11.28
C PHE A 187 -1.28 -1.36 11.58
N TYR A 188 -2.21 -1.48 10.62
CA TYR A 188 -3.64 -1.27 10.88
C TYR A 188 -4.20 -2.24 11.93
N ASP A 189 -3.94 -3.54 11.78
CA ASP A 189 -4.37 -4.57 12.75
C ASP A 189 -3.80 -4.30 14.15
N GLY A 190 -2.52 -3.94 14.23
CA GLY A 190 -1.84 -3.57 15.47
C GLY A 190 -2.42 -2.31 16.12
N LEU A 191 -2.82 -1.30 15.34
CA LEU A 191 -3.50 -0.11 15.86
C LEU A 191 -4.86 -0.47 16.47
N ILE A 192 -5.65 -1.34 15.82
CA ILE A 192 -6.94 -1.82 16.35
C ILE A 192 -6.73 -2.58 17.67
N VAL A 193 -5.78 -3.51 17.73
CA VAL A 193 -5.46 -4.27 18.97
C VAL A 193 -4.88 -3.37 20.07
N GLY A 194 -4.17 -2.29 19.70
CA GLY A 194 -3.71 -1.26 20.62
C GLY A 194 -4.83 -0.38 21.21
N GLY A 195 -6.07 -0.50 20.72
CA GLY A 195 -7.22 0.28 21.17
C GLY A 195 -7.50 1.55 20.35
N THR A 196 -6.80 1.74 19.21
CA THR A 196 -7.04 2.89 18.32
C THR A 196 -8.45 2.82 17.71
N PRO A 197 -9.29 3.88 17.82
CA PRO A 197 -10.60 3.89 17.20
C PRO A 197 -10.52 3.69 15.68
N GLU A 198 -11.37 2.82 15.12
CA GLU A 198 -11.35 2.38 13.72
C GLU A 198 -11.06 3.50 12.71
N ILE A 199 -11.82 4.61 12.77
CA ILE A 199 -11.69 5.74 11.84
C ILE A 199 -10.30 6.39 11.94
N ARG A 200 -9.70 6.45 13.13
CA ARG A 200 -8.33 6.92 13.33
C ARG A 200 -7.32 5.90 12.79
N ALA A 201 -7.52 4.60 13.06
CA ALA A 201 -6.65 3.55 12.54
C ALA A 201 -6.64 3.51 11.00
N LYS A 202 -7.82 3.61 10.35
CA LYS A 202 -7.95 3.70 8.88
C LYS A 202 -7.30 4.96 8.30
N ILE A 203 -7.33 6.09 9.02
CA ILE A 203 -6.62 7.33 8.63
C ILE A 203 -5.10 7.17 8.80
N MET A 204 -4.61 6.54 9.87
CA MET A 204 -3.17 6.27 10.08
C MET A 204 -2.64 5.30 9.03
N PHE A 205 -3.38 4.23 8.73
CA PHE A 205 -3.12 3.29 7.65
C PHE A 205 -2.99 3.99 6.29
N ALA A 206 -3.96 4.85 5.93
CA ALA A 206 -3.90 5.64 4.70
C ALA A 206 -2.68 6.58 4.64
N ALA A 207 -2.28 7.16 5.77
CA ALA A 207 -1.12 8.04 5.86
C ALA A 207 0.21 7.29 5.64
N VAL A 208 0.36 6.06 6.16
CA VAL A 208 1.53 5.22 5.82
C VAL A 208 1.44 4.69 4.38
N TRP A 209 0.27 4.30 3.88
CA TRP A 209 0.13 3.79 2.50
C TRP A 209 0.60 4.80 1.43
N LEU A 210 0.32 6.10 1.64
CA LEU A 210 0.62 7.18 0.69
C LEU A 210 1.94 7.92 0.95
N GLY A 211 2.65 7.62 2.04
CA GLY A 211 3.87 8.35 2.43
C GLY A 211 4.90 7.55 3.24
N GLY A 212 4.69 6.26 3.42
CA GLY A 212 5.63 5.31 4.01
C GLY A 212 6.58 4.70 2.98
N PRO A 213 7.65 4.02 3.46
CA PRO A 213 8.62 3.37 2.60
C PRO A 213 8.01 2.16 1.88
N ARG A 214 8.54 1.86 0.69
CA ARG A 214 8.15 0.71 -0.13
C ARG A 214 9.37 0.05 -0.74
N TRP A 215 9.29 -1.26 -0.94
CA TRP A 215 10.37 -2.09 -1.45
C TRP A 215 9.82 -3.19 -2.36
N ALA A 216 10.67 -3.76 -3.21
CA ALA A 216 10.30 -4.93 -4.01
C ALA A 216 9.89 -6.10 -3.09
N ALA A 217 8.94 -6.93 -3.52
CA ALA A 217 8.62 -8.15 -2.79
C ALA A 217 9.91 -8.98 -2.60
N PRO A 218 10.16 -9.59 -1.41
CA PRO A 218 11.37 -10.35 -1.17
C PRO A 218 11.60 -11.38 -2.26
N ALA A 219 12.71 -11.26 -3.00
CA ALA A 219 13.03 -12.17 -4.09
C ALA A 219 13.19 -13.57 -3.50
N GLY A 220 12.20 -14.43 -3.76
CA GLY A 220 12.22 -15.81 -3.31
C GLY A 220 13.49 -16.47 -3.85
N ALA A 221 14.31 -17.02 -2.95
CA ALA A 221 15.61 -17.58 -3.30
C ALA A 221 15.42 -18.86 -4.14
N VAL A 222 15.25 -18.69 -5.45
CA VAL A 222 15.24 -19.77 -6.43
C VAL A 222 16.64 -20.35 -6.50
N VAL A 223 16.90 -21.35 -5.65
CA VAL A 223 18.12 -22.17 -5.72
C VAL A 223 18.08 -22.94 -7.03
N SER A 224 18.68 -22.37 -8.06
CA SER A 224 19.03 -23.13 -9.26
C SER A 224 19.94 -24.28 -8.86
N THR A 225 19.53 -25.51 -9.18
CA THR A 225 20.35 -26.71 -8.99
C THR A 225 21.59 -26.72 -9.88
N GLN A 226 21.64 -25.84 -10.88
CA GLN A 226 22.82 -25.46 -11.63
C GLN A 226 23.41 -24.20 -10.98
N GLY A 227 24.52 -24.36 -10.27
CA GLY A 227 25.00 -23.37 -9.29
C GLY A 227 25.56 -22.07 -9.88
N GLN A 228 24.69 -21.10 -10.14
CA GLN A 228 25.07 -19.70 -10.36
C GLN A 228 23.96 -18.75 -9.88
N THR A 229 24.10 -18.25 -8.65
CA THR A 229 23.20 -17.22 -8.09
C THR A 229 23.62 -15.84 -8.56
N THR A 230 23.31 -15.50 -9.82
CA THR A 230 23.43 -14.13 -10.33
C THR A 230 22.34 -13.24 -9.74
N GLY A 231 22.54 -12.84 -8.48
CA GLY A 231 21.63 -11.99 -7.71
C GLY A 231 21.56 -10.58 -8.27
N ARG A 232 20.73 -10.37 -9.32
CA ARG A 232 20.47 -9.05 -9.89
C ARG A 232 19.64 -8.21 -8.91
N SER A 233 20.32 -7.46 -8.06
CA SER A 233 19.69 -6.46 -7.17
C SER A 233 18.95 -5.40 -7.99
N VAL A 234 17.65 -5.60 -8.17
CA VAL A 234 16.75 -4.59 -8.74
C VAL A 234 16.56 -3.49 -7.70
N SER A 235 17.17 -2.32 -7.93
CA SER A 235 16.92 -1.14 -7.11
C SER A 235 15.45 -0.74 -7.26
N TYR A 236 14.67 -0.89 -6.18
CA TYR A 236 13.27 -0.54 -6.18
C TYR A 236 13.10 0.95 -5.86
N VAL A 237 12.61 1.70 -6.84
CA VAL A 237 12.22 3.10 -6.66
C VAL A 237 10.73 3.14 -6.31
N ASN A 238 10.37 3.76 -5.18
CA ASN A 238 8.97 4.03 -4.85
C ASN A 238 8.43 5.12 -5.81
N PRO A 239 7.43 4.84 -6.68
CA PRO A 239 6.92 5.84 -7.62
C PRO A 239 6.35 7.08 -6.92
N LEU A 240 5.79 6.90 -5.72
CA LEU A 240 5.25 8.02 -4.94
C LEU A 240 6.32 8.99 -4.45
N ASP A 241 7.60 8.63 -4.38
CA ASP A 241 8.63 9.57 -3.85
C ASP A 241 8.78 10.81 -4.74
N ARG A 242 8.53 10.67 -6.06
CA ARG A 242 8.49 11.77 -7.03
C ARG A 242 7.24 12.65 -6.94
N VAL A 243 6.16 12.19 -6.31
CA VAL A 243 4.89 12.95 -6.24
C VAL A 243 5.05 14.18 -5.32
N PRO A 244 4.76 15.40 -5.80
CA PRO A 244 4.92 16.62 -5.01
C PRO A 244 4.21 16.59 -3.66
N VAL A 245 4.88 17.17 -2.67
CA VAL A 245 4.45 17.22 -1.27
C VAL A 245 3.03 17.80 -1.08
N PRO A 246 2.61 18.89 -1.78
CA PRO A 246 1.23 19.39 -1.72
C PRO A 246 0.19 18.41 -2.29
N ARG A 247 0.51 17.70 -3.38
CA ARG A 247 -0.39 16.73 -4.03
C ARG A 247 -0.64 15.52 -3.13
N LYS A 248 0.40 15.03 -2.44
CA LYS A 248 0.26 14.01 -1.37
C LYS A 248 -0.69 14.47 -0.25
N GLN A 249 -0.57 15.73 0.21
CA GLN A 249 -1.50 16.25 1.23
C GLN A 249 -2.94 16.32 0.71
N GLU A 250 -3.16 16.77 -0.52
CA GLU A 250 -4.50 16.88 -1.10
C GLU A 250 -5.17 15.50 -1.26
N ALA A 251 -4.42 14.52 -1.79
CA ALA A 251 -4.83 13.13 -1.82
C ALA A 251 -5.19 12.60 -0.41
N MET A 252 -4.37 12.89 0.61
CA MET A 252 -4.66 12.47 1.97
C MET A 252 -5.86 13.20 2.61
N ARG A 253 -6.12 14.47 2.25
CA ARG A 253 -7.36 15.19 2.62
C ARG A 253 -8.58 14.51 1.99
N ARG A 254 -8.51 14.15 0.71
CA ARG A 254 -9.54 13.43 -0.05
C ARG A 254 -9.84 12.05 0.59
N VAL A 255 -8.81 11.27 0.90
CA VAL A 255 -8.94 9.97 1.58
C VAL A 255 -9.48 10.09 3.00
N LYS A 256 -9.01 11.06 3.80
CA LYS A 256 -9.56 11.34 5.14
C LYS A 256 -11.06 11.68 5.09
N SER A 257 -11.49 12.42 4.07
CA SER A 257 -12.92 12.70 3.85
C SER A 257 -13.70 11.42 3.54
N TYR A 258 -13.23 10.64 2.58
CA TYR A 258 -13.83 9.35 2.18
C TYR A 258 -13.97 8.35 3.34
N ILE A 259 -12.92 8.18 4.16
CA ILE A 259 -12.98 7.30 5.35
C ILE A 259 -14.06 7.78 6.33
N LYS A 260 -14.14 9.08 6.59
CA LYS A 260 -15.11 9.65 7.54
C LYS A 260 -16.55 9.58 7.06
N SER A 261 -16.81 9.79 5.77
CA SER A 261 -18.17 9.81 5.22
C SER A 261 -18.72 8.41 4.91
N THR A 262 -17.88 7.49 4.43
CA THR A 262 -18.33 6.16 3.96
C THR A 262 -18.05 5.01 4.92
N ARG A 263 -17.16 5.18 5.91
CA ARG A 263 -16.66 4.11 6.81
C ARG A 263 -16.33 2.80 6.06
N PRO A 264 -15.43 2.86 5.05
CA PRO A 264 -15.23 1.75 4.12
C PRO A 264 -14.56 0.56 4.81
N PRO A 265 -14.90 -0.69 4.46
CA PRO A 265 -14.14 -1.86 4.89
C PRO A 265 -12.71 -1.81 4.32
N LEU A 266 -11.74 -2.41 4.99
CA LEU A 266 -10.32 -2.32 4.64
C LEU A 266 -10.00 -2.70 3.18
N PRO A 267 -10.59 -3.76 2.56
CA PRO A 267 -10.36 -4.07 1.15
C PRO A 267 -10.83 -2.95 0.21
N ARG A 268 -11.98 -2.31 0.51
CA ARG A 268 -12.50 -1.15 -0.23
C ARG A 268 -11.61 0.08 -0.06
N LEU A 269 -11.08 0.31 1.15
CA LEU A 269 -10.11 1.37 1.41
C LEU A 269 -8.80 1.15 0.65
N ILE A 270 -8.27 -0.07 0.61
CA ILE A 270 -7.07 -0.43 -0.17
C ILE A 270 -7.32 -0.22 -1.67
N ALA A 271 -8.49 -0.62 -2.18
CA ALA A 271 -8.85 -0.39 -3.58
C ALA A 271 -8.91 1.11 -3.92
N TYR A 272 -9.48 1.94 -3.03
CA TYR A 272 -9.52 3.39 -3.18
C TYR A 272 -8.14 4.05 -3.06
N LEU A 273 -7.31 3.62 -2.10
CA LEU A 273 -5.92 4.08 -1.96
C LEU A 273 -5.10 3.80 -3.23
N ARG A 274 -5.23 2.60 -3.80
CA ARG A 274 -4.60 2.24 -5.09
C ARG A 274 -5.15 3.06 -6.26
N GLN A 275 -6.39 3.55 -6.22
CA GLN A 275 -6.93 4.48 -7.22
C GLN A 275 -6.30 5.87 -7.07
N VAL A 276 -6.34 6.44 -5.86
CA VAL A 276 -5.74 7.76 -5.55
C VAL A 276 -4.24 7.79 -5.85
N GLU A 277 -3.54 6.68 -5.67
CA GLU A 277 -2.16 6.49 -6.11
C GLU A 277 -1.98 6.55 -7.63
N ARG A 278 -2.85 5.89 -8.43
CA ARG A 278 -2.80 6.00 -9.90
C ARG A 278 -3.08 7.41 -10.37
N GLU A 279 -4.08 8.08 -9.78
CA GLU A 279 -4.39 9.49 -10.08
C GLU A 279 -3.15 10.38 -9.88
N MET A 280 -2.50 10.32 -8.72
CA MET A 280 -1.28 11.10 -8.43
C MET A 280 -0.10 10.79 -9.37
N LEU A 281 0.03 9.55 -9.84
CA LEU A 281 1.12 9.15 -10.73
C LEU A 281 0.83 9.52 -12.19
N GLN A 282 -0.43 9.54 -12.60
CA GLN A 282 -0.84 10.05 -13.91
C GLN A 282 -0.57 11.56 -14.02
N ASP A 283 -0.87 12.35 -12.98
CA ASP A 283 -0.56 13.79 -12.97
C ASP A 283 0.95 14.05 -13.16
N VAL A 284 1.81 13.33 -12.43
CA VAL A 284 3.27 13.49 -12.50
C VAL A 284 3.81 13.09 -13.87
N TRP A 285 3.24 12.06 -14.49
CA TRP A 285 3.62 11.64 -15.84
C TRP A 285 3.16 12.63 -16.91
N ALA A 286 1.99 13.26 -16.75
CA ALA A 286 1.51 14.30 -17.65
C ALA A 286 2.40 15.55 -17.60
N LEU A 287 2.69 16.06 -16.39
CA LEU A 287 3.56 17.23 -16.20
C LEU A 287 4.96 17.02 -16.79
N ALA A 288 5.56 15.85 -16.57
CA ALA A 288 6.88 15.49 -17.13
C ALA A 288 6.88 15.31 -18.67
N TYR A 289 5.71 15.23 -19.31
CA TYR A 289 5.58 15.22 -20.77
C TYR A 289 5.30 16.62 -21.32
N GLU A 290 4.54 17.46 -20.63
CA GLU A 290 4.30 18.87 -20.99
C GLU A 290 5.59 19.71 -20.85
N GLU A 291 6.33 19.54 -19.76
CA GLU A 291 7.67 20.10 -19.53
C GLU A 291 8.72 19.55 -20.53
N GLY A 292 8.42 18.42 -21.18
CA GLY A 292 9.20 17.86 -22.29
C GLY A 292 8.84 18.40 -23.68
N GLN A 293 7.85 19.30 -23.79
CA GLN A 293 7.44 19.95 -25.05
C GLN A 293 7.72 21.46 -25.08
N ASP A 294 7.59 22.15 -23.94
CA ASP A 294 8.08 23.53 -23.78
C ASP A 294 9.60 23.53 -23.59
N GLY A 295 10.31 23.40 -24.72
CA GLY A 295 11.72 23.01 -24.75
C GLY A 295 12.71 24.02 -24.16
N ASP A 296 13.26 23.68 -22.99
CA ASP A 296 14.60 24.09 -22.57
C ASP A 296 15.33 22.88 -21.93
N SER A 297 15.86 22.01 -22.78
CA SER A 297 16.34 20.67 -22.40
C SER A 297 17.79 20.66 -21.90
N ASP A 298 18.07 21.34 -20.77
CA ASP A 298 19.44 21.53 -20.25
C ASP A 298 19.70 20.91 -18.86
N TYR A 299 19.24 19.66 -18.67
CA TYR A 299 19.69 18.76 -17.59
C TYR A 299 19.66 17.28 -18.02
N PHE A 300 20.25 16.96 -19.18
CA PHE A 300 20.46 15.55 -19.57
C PHE A 300 21.72 15.30 -20.43
N LEU A 301 22.87 15.73 -19.92
CA LEU A 301 24.16 15.10 -20.22
C LEU A 301 24.78 14.64 -18.89
N GLU A 302 24.98 13.33 -18.75
CA GLU A 302 26.06 12.82 -17.91
C GLU A 302 27.35 13.16 -18.67
N GLU A 303 28.26 13.92 -18.07
CA GLU A 303 29.60 14.09 -18.64
C GLU A 303 30.27 12.71 -18.71
N PRO A 304 30.81 12.29 -19.88
CA PRO A 304 31.55 11.04 -19.95
C PRO A 304 32.82 11.17 -19.09
N GLU A 305 33.14 10.13 -18.33
CA GLU A 305 34.43 10.06 -17.62
C GLU A 305 35.57 10.18 -18.65
N GLU A 306 36.33 11.27 -18.59
CA GLU A 306 37.47 11.49 -19.47
C GLU A 306 38.63 10.59 -19.03
N ASP A 307 39.13 9.73 -19.92
CA ASP A 307 40.09 8.67 -19.60
C ASP A 307 41.36 9.22 -18.92
N TYR A 308 41.57 8.86 -17.65
CA TYR A 308 42.78 9.20 -16.92
C TYR A 308 43.99 8.41 -17.46
N VAL A 309 44.70 9.02 -18.41
CA VAL A 309 46.02 8.56 -18.88
C VAL A 309 47.10 9.24 -18.04
N PRO A 310 47.83 8.51 -17.17
CA PRO A 310 48.96 9.08 -16.44
C PRO A 310 50.15 9.23 -17.38
N ASP A 311 50.52 10.48 -17.67
CA ASP A 311 51.69 10.78 -18.51
C ASP A 311 52.99 10.62 -17.69
N TYR A 312 53.95 9.87 -18.23
CA TYR A 312 55.23 9.59 -17.59
C TYR A 312 56.36 9.97 -18.56
N GLU A 313 56.93 11.16 -18.41
CA GLU A 313 58.18 11.50 -19.09
C GLU A 313 59.26 11.99 -18.11
N TYR A 314 60.49 11.53 -18.38
CA TYR A 314 61.69 11.74 -17.60
C TYR A 314 62.51 12.83 -18.30
N GLU A 315 62.86 13.91 -17.61
CA GLU A 315 64.06 14.68 -17.96
C GLU A 315 65.01 14.76 -16.77
N GLU A 316 66.18 14.15 -16.97
CA GLU A 316 67.32 14.13 -16.08
C GLU A 316 68.30 15.24 -16.50
N THR A 317 68.59 16.23 -15.65
CA THR A 317 69.86 16.97 -15.73
C THR A 317 70.35 17.52 -14.40
N VAL A 318 71.41 16.90 -13.88
CA VAL A 318 72.67 17.52 -13.39
C VAL A 318 72.58 18.64 -12.33
N ASP A 319 72.96 18.28 -11.11
CA ASP A 319 73.47 19.12 -10.02
C ASP A 319 74.81 19.78 -10.41
N PRO A 320 75.09 21.04 -10.02
CA PRO A 320 76.23 21.23 -9.12
C PRO A 320 76.07 22.34 -8.04
N GLU A 321 76.19 21.90 -6.79
CA GLU A 321 77.25 22.31 -5.85
C GLU A 321 77.33 23.81 -5.49
N LEU A 322 76.58 24.22 -4.46
CA LEU A 322 76.95 25.36 -3.61
C LEU A 322 76.68 25.09 -2.11
N ASP A 323 77.72 24.66 -1.41
CA ASP A 323 77.92 24.89 0.02
C ASP A 323 78.23 26.37 0.27
N VAL A 324 77.46 27.04 1.15
CA VAL A 324 77.97 27.76 2.35
C VAL A 324 76.81 27.86 3.35
N GLY A 325 76.96 27.33 4.57
CA GLY A 325 75.95 27.45 5.63
C GLY A 325 76.15 28.63 6.59
N ASN A 326 75.17 28.85 7.48
CA ASN A 326 75.36 29.16 8.92
C ASN A 326 74.02 29.14 9.69
#